data_AF-A0A0V8DVL8-F1
#
_entry.id   AF-A0A0V8DVL8-F1
#
_cell.length_a   1.000
_cell.length_b   1.000
_cell.length_c   1.000
_cell.angle_alpha   90.00
_cell.angle_beta   90.00
_cell.angle_gamma   90.00
#
_symmetry.space_group_name_H-M   'P 1'
#
loop_
_entity.id
_entity.type
_entity.pdbx_description
1 polymer ?
#
loop_
_entity_poly.entity_id
_entity_poly.type
_entity_poly.pdbx_seq_one_letter_code
_entity_poly.pdbx_strand_id
1 'polypeptide(L)' 'MNLQLVNQELFNGITCDVWRNDNHEIFMTTEQLAQCIGYQTRYGITKLVQKNKYLKNWTNVKYLDTK' A
#
# COMPACT_ATOMS: atom_id res chain seq x y z
N MET A 1 1.27 -14.04 10.67
CA MET A 1 0.19 -13.38 9.90
C MET A 1 0.13 -14.07 8.56
N ASN A 2 -0.97 -14.74 8.23
CA ASN A 2 -1.15 -15.31 6.91
C ASN A 2 -1.74 -14.25 5.97
N LEU A 3 -1.30 -14.22 4.72
CA LEU A 3 -1.77 -13.27 3.73
C LEU A 3 -2.35 -14.02 2.54
N GLN A 4 -3.56 -13.62 2.15
CA GLN A 4 -4.23 -14.16 0.98
C GLN A 4 -4.44 -13.03 -0.02
N LEU A 5 -4.11 -13.27 -1.29
CA LEU A 5 -4.46 -12.37 -2.37
C LEU A 5 -5.98 -12.41 -2.53
N VAL A 6 -6.65 -11.29 -2.28
CA VAL A 6 -8.11 -11.21 -2.35
C VAL A 6 -8.60 -10.43 -3.55
N ASN A 7 -7.75 -9.60 -4.15
CA ASN A 7 -8.06 -8.91 -5.39
C ASN A 7 -6.77 -8.50 -6.14
N GLN A 8 -6.89 -8.33 -7.44
CA GLN A 8 -5.86 -7.75 -8.30
C GLN A 8 -6.54 -6.76 -9.24
N GLU A 9 -6.14 -5.49 -9.18
CA GLU A 9 -6.80 -4.39 -9.89
C GLU A 9 -5.83 -3.64 -10.79
N LEU A 10 -6.31 -3.14 -11.93
CA LEU A 10 -5.55 -2.23 -12.79
C LEU A 10 -5.90 -0.79 -12.44
N PHE A 11 -5.01 -0.08 -11.76
CA PHE A 11 -5.18 1.32 -11.40
C PHE A 11 -4.16 2.19 -12.11
N ASN A 12 -4.63 3.14 -12.93
CA ASN A 12 -3.77 4.05 -13.68
C ASN A 12 -2.72 3.34 -14.56
N GLY A 13 -3.06 2.15 -15.08
CA GLY A 13 -2.15 1.32 -15.87
C GLY A 13 -1.15 0.49 -15.05
N ILE A 14 -1.23 0.54 -13.71
CA ILE A 14 -0.41 -0.25 -12.78
C ILE A 14 -1.27 -1.37 -12.19
N THR A 15 -0.75 -2.60 -12.23
CA THR A 15 -1.39 -3.73 -11.55
C THR A 15 -1.08 -3.65 -10.05
N CYS A 16 -2.13 -3.53 -9.25
CA CYS A 16 -2.04 -3.35 -7.81
C CYS A 16 -2.67 -4.58 -7.12
N ASP A 17 -1.88 -5.31 -6.32
CA ASP A 17 -2.36 -6.47 -5.57
C ASP A 17 -2.92 -6.06 -4.21
N VAL A 18 -4.08 -6.63 -3.87
CA VAL A 18 -4.74 -6.40 -2.59
C VAL A 18 -4.72 -7.70 -1.80
N TRP A 19 -3.96 -7.67 -0.71
CA TRP A 19 -3.81 -8.78 0.21
C TRP A 19 -4.68 -8.56 1.43
N ARG A 20 -5.14 -9.65 2.03
CA ARG A 20 -5.90 -9.61 3.29
C ARG A 20 -5.31 -10.59 4.29
N ASN A 21 -5.29 -10.20 5.56
CA ASN A 21 -4.94 -11.10 6.65
C ASN A 21 -6.19 -11.70 7.33
N ASP A 22 -5.94 -12.60 8.29
CA ASP A 22 -6.98 -13.29 9.06
C ASP A 22 -7.93 -12.32 9.82
N ASN A 23 -7.50 -11.08 10.10
CA ASN A 23 -8.30 -10.04 10.76
C ASN A 23 -9.05 -9.13 9.77
N HIS A 24 -9.14 -9.52 8.49
CA HIS A 24 -9.74 -8.72 7.41
C HIS A 24 -9.05 -7.37 7.13
N GLU A 25 -7.85 -7.13 7.68
CA GLU A 25 -7.04 -5.96 7.34
C GLU A 25 -6.49 -6.11 5.93
N ILE A 26 -6.40 -4.99 5.20
CA ILE A 26 -5.95 -4.95 3.81
C ILE A 26 -4.48 -4.55 3.76
N PHE A 27 -3.71 -5.15 2.86
CA PHE A 27 -2.29 -4.91 2.68
C PHE A 27 -1.97 -4.75 1.20
N MET A 28 -0.98 -3.91 0.92
CA MET A 28 -0.42 -3.63 -0.39
C MET A 28 1.05 -3.22 -0.17
N THR A 29 1.91 -3.44 -1.15
CA THR A 29 3.29 -2.96 -1.06
C THR A 29 3.35 -1.44 -1.17
N THR A 30 4.29 -0.80 -0.45
CA THR A 30 4.49 0.66 -0.56
C THR A 30 4.89 1.08 -1.97
N GLU A 31 5.54 0.18 -2.72
CA GLU A 31 5.95 0.41 -4.10
C GLU A 31 4.75 0.42 -5.04
N GLN A 32 3.85 -0.58 -4.95
CA GLN A 32 2.58 -0.55 -5.66
C GLN A 32 1.81 0.73 -5.31
N LEU A 33 1.65 1.06 -4.02
CA LEU A 33 0.94 2.28 -3.64
C LEU A 33 1.58 3.53 -4.25
N ALA A 34 2.91 3.65 -4.21
CA ALA A 34 3.66 4.76 -4.81
C ALA A 34 3.34 4.90 -6.30
N GLN A 35 3.42 3.80 -7.04
CA GLN A 35 3.16 3.77 -8.48
C GLN A 35 1.69 4.09 -8.79
N CYS A 36 0.74 3.46 -8.09
CA CYS A 36 -0.70 3.68 -8.31
C CYS A 36 -1.04 5.18 -8.10
N ILE A 37 -0.38 5.91 -7.19
CA ILE A 37 -0.61 7.36 -6.96
C ILE A 37 0.38 8.30 -7.68
N GLY A 38 1.21 7.77 -8.59
CA GLY A 38 2.09 8.57 -9.46
C GLY A 38 3.43 9.00 -8.87
N TYR A 39 3.86 8.41 -7.75
CA TYR A 39 5.22 8.56 -7.24
C TYR A 39 6.17 7.54 -7.88
N GLN A 40 7.37 8.00 -8.22
CA GLN A 40 8.40 7.16 -8.84
C GLN A 40 9.04 6.14 -7.88
N THR A 41 8.92 6.34 -6.56
CA THR A 41 9.54 5.47 -5.55
C THR A 41 8.71 5.46 -4.27
N ARG A 42 8.84 4.39 -3.47
CA ARG A 42 8.30 4.31 -2.10
C ARG A 42 8.64 5.51 -1.20
N TYR A 43 9.75 6.22 -1.45
CA TYR A 43 10.13 7.41 -0.66
C TYR A 43 9.15 8.57 -0.81
N GLY A 44 8.42 8.65 -1.94
CA GLY A 44 7.35 9.61 -2.14
C GLY A 44 6.23 9.44 -1.11
N ILE A 45 5.85 8.20 -0.82
CA ILE A 45 4.87 7.84 0.20
C ILE A 45 5.36 8.23 1.59
N THR A 46 6.61 7.92 1.94
CA THR A 46 7.18 8.28 3.25
C THR A 46 7.13 9.80 3.48
N LYS A 47 7.53 10.59 2.47
CA LYS A 47 7.45 12.06 2.54
C LYS A 47 6.01 12.57 2.63
N LEU A 48 5.08 11.95 1.90
CA LEU A 48 3.66 12.28 1.94
C LEU A 48 3.09 12.08 3.35
N VAL A 49 3.35 10.93 3.98
CA VAL A 49 2.91 10.62 5.35
C VAL A 49 3.57 11.54 6.38
N GLN A 50 4.85 11.89 6.21
CA GLN A 50 5.53 12.85 7.08
C GLN A 50 4.89 14.24 7.03
N LYS A 51 4.53 14.71 5.83
CA LYS A 51 3.82 16.00 5.64
C LYS A 51 2.39 15.96 6.16
N ASN A 52 1.73 14.80 6.04
CA ASN A 52 0.32 14.61 6.39
C ASN A 52 0.20 13.58 7.51
N LYS A 53 0.55 13.97 8.74
CA LYS A 53 0.62 13.05 9.90
C LYS A 53 -0.68 12.27 10.15
N TYR A 54 -1.83 12.81 9.77
CA TYR A 54 -3.13 12.13 9.89
C TYR A 54 -3.21 10.84 9.06
N LEU A 55 -2.47 10.75 7.95
CA LEU A 55 -2.39 9.55 7.11
C LEU A 55 -1.73 8.37 7.84
N LYS A 56 -0.90 8.64 8.85
CA LYS A 56 -0.24 7.60 9.65
C LYS A 56 -1.26 6.70 10.37
N ASN A 57 -2.44 7.23 10.67
CA ASN A 57 -3.52 6.51 11.35
C ASN A 57 -4.62 6.04 10.37
N TRP A 58 -4.59 6.49 9.12
CA TRP A 58 -5.63 6.21 8.11
C TRP A 58 -5.24 5.09 7.13
N THR A 59 -3.95 4.76 7.04
CA THR A 59 -3.50 3.60 6.28
C THR A 59 -3.83 2.33 7.06
N ASN A 60 -5.08 1.88 6.98
CA ASN A 60 -5.45 0.48 7.24
C ASN A 60 -4.73 -0.48 6.28
N VAL A 61 -4.10 0.07 5.22
CA VAL A 61 -3.06 -0.58 4.44
C VAL A 61 -1.76 -0.58 5.24
N LYS A 62 -1.53 -1.67 5.97
CA LYS A 62 -0.22 -1.93 6.58
C LYS A 62 0.73 -2.35 5.47
N TYR A 63 1.89 -1.71 5.39
CA TYR A 63 2.86 -1.95 4.33
C TYR A 63 3.68 -3.22 4.61
N LEU A 64 3.86 -4.02 3.57
CA LEU A 64 4.85 -5.09 3.58
C LEU A 64 6.19 -4.49 3.16
N ASP A 65 7.08 -4.26 4.13
CA ASP A 65 8.47 -3.91 3.84
C ASP A 65 9.22 -5.20 3.54
N THR A 66 9.32 -5.54 2.25
CA THR A 66 10.19 -6.61 1.80
C THR A 66 11.63 -6.14 1.97
N LYS A 67 12.33 -6.72 2.96
CA LYS A 67 13.79 -6.61 3.09
C LYS A 67 14.49 -7.11 1.83
#